data_AF-A0A6A4IZ42-F1
#
_entry.id   AF-A0A6A4IZ42-F1
#
_cell.length_a   1.000
_cell.length_b   1.000
_cell.length_c   1.000
_cell.angle_alpha   90.00
_cell.angle_beta   90.00
_cell.angle_gamma   90.00
#
_symmetry.space_group_name_H-M   'P 1'
#
loop_
_entity.id
_entity.type
_entity.pdbx_description
1 polymer ?
#
loop_
_entity_poly.entity_id
_entity_poly.type
_entity_poly.pdbx_seq_one_letter_code
_entity_poly.pdbx_strand_id
1 'polypeptide(L)'
;MVTLSYTDTLQGTMERQTSLKESKYFDCKCERCKDPTELGTNFSSLRCPKCDKGFLLPKNSLDASSPWSCRNSRCESIEISTDVLSITQKIRNEMEGIGEGNIKIWEDFLRKHENVLHPNHHILTKVKISLSQMYGKVPNYIIDEMSLEQLQRKINLCQDVLKLTDVFEPGLSRIRGVTLYELHAPLLLYAIKTFHSGSSNKELLKRRLREVVGCLEDARRILSFEDPSSAEGKILSTIENALKETKTWDTQLKNLR
;
A
#
# COMPACT_ATOMS: atom_id res chain seq x y z
N MET A 1 25.55 12.89 5.80
CA MET A 1 24.39 13.81 5.68
C MET A 1 23.18 13.08 6.23
N VAL A 2 22.39 13.73 7.10
CA VAL A 2 21.15 13.17 7.67
C VAL A 2 19.98 13.96 7.08
N THR A 3 18.93 13.27 6.65
CA THR A 3 17.73 13.87 6.02
C THR A 3 16.45 13.29 6.62
N LEU A 4 15.35 14.04 6.60
CA LEU A 4 14.01 13.61 7.02
C LEU A 4 12.93 14.19 6.09
N SER A 5 11.70 13.64 6.12
CA SER A 5 10.57 14.16 5.34
C SER A 5 9.73 15.14 6.18
N TYR A 6 9.40 16.31 5.61
CA TYR A 6 8.46 17.28 6.21
C TYR A 6 7.01 17.10 5.76
N THR A 7 6.75 16.18 4.84
CA THR A 7 5.42 15.91 4.29
C THR A 7 5.18 14.40 4.21
N ASP A 8 3.93 14.02 3.98
CA ASP A 8 3.53 12.63 3.78
C ASP A 8 4.22 12.04 2.54
N THR A 9 4.96 10.94 2.75
CA THR A 9 5.69 10.20 1.72
C THR A 9 4.75 9.53 0.72
N LEU A 10 3.48 9.29 1.08
CA LEU A 10 2.48 8.66 0.23
C LEU A 10 1.60 9.67 -0.54
N GLN A 11 2.05 10.91 -0.64
CA GLN A 11 1.53 11.91 -1.58
C GLN A 11 2.34 11.94 -2.88
N GLY A 12 1.69 12.28 -3.99
CA GLY A 12 2.34 12.52 -5.28
C GLY A 12 3.28 13.73 -5.25
N THR A 13 4.18 13.85 -6.23
CA THR A 13 5.17 14.94 -6.25
C THR A 13 4.53 16.34 -6.22
N MET A 14 3.43 16.56 -6.94
CA MET A 14 2.74 17.85 -6.95
C MET A 14 2.23 18.26 -5.55
N GLU A 15 1.54 17.36 -4.85
CA GLU A 15 1.04 17.61 -3.49
C GLU A 15 2.16 17.87 -2.49
N ARG A 16 3.26 17.12 -2.60
CA ARG A 16 4.43 17.31 -1.75
C ARG A 16 5.09 18.66 -2.00
N GLN A 17 5.24 19.07 -3.27
CA GLN A 17 5.77 20.40 -3.61
C GLN A 17 4.89 21.51 -3.04
N THR A 18 3.57 21.44 -3.24
CA THR A 18 2.63 22.42 -2.69
C THR A 18 2.75 22.50 -1.17
N SER A 19 2.70 21.35 -0.48
CA SER A 19 2.80 21.30 0.98
C SER A 19 4.12 21.87 1.51
N LEU A 20 5.24 21.57 0.87
CA LEU A 20 6.56 22.08 1.26
C LEU A 20 6.70 23.58 0.97
N LYS A 21 6.15 24.06 -0.15
CA LYS A 21 6.16 25.48 -0.49
C LYS A 21 5.31 26.30 0.47
N GLU A 22 4.14 25.79 0.85
CA GLU A 22 3.23 26.47 1.78
C GLU A 22 3.74 26.44 3.23
N SER A 23 4.27 25.30 3.68
CA SER A 23 4.64 25.12 5.10
C SER A 23 6.11 25.37 5.42
N LYS A 24 7.00 25.25 4.43
CA LYS A 24 8.47 25.37 4.58
C LYS A 24 9.11 26.34 3.58
N TYR A 25 8.34 26.94 2.67
CA TYR A 25 8.79 28.00 1.76
C TYR A 25 9.94 27.62 0.82
N PHE A 26 10.03 26.35 0.40
CA PHE A 26 11.01 25.90 -0.59
C PHE A 26 10.43 24.88 -1.57
N ASP A 27 11.00 24.83 -2.77
CA ASP A 27 10.72 23.78 -3.76
C ASP A 27 11.72 22.62 -3.60
N CYS A 28 11.21 21.41 -3.37
CA CYS A 28 12.03 20.24 -3.13
C CYS A 28 12.70 19.76 -4.42
N LYS A 29 14.00 19.46 -4.34
CA LYS A 29 14.79 18.94 -5.46
C LYS A 29 15.45 17.61 -5.14
N CYS A 30 14.83 16.80 -4.26
CA CYS A 30 15.31 15.45 -4.00
C CYS A 30 15.17 14.57 -5.25
N GLU A 31 15.87 13.44 -5.29
CA GLU A 31 15.87 12.53 -6.45
C GLU A 31 14.46 12.09 -6.86
N ARG A 32 13.57 11.86 -5.89
CA ARG A 32 12.17 11.54 -6.20
C ARG A 32 11.42 12.70 -6.87
N CYS A 33 11.66 13.96 -6.45
CA CYS A 33 10.97 15.11 -7.05
C CYS A 33 11.51 15.43 -8.46
N LYS A 34 12.77 15.11 -8.74
CA LYS A 34 13.39 15.28 -10.07
C LYS A 34 13.00 14.19 -11.07
N ASP A 35 12.53 13.05 -10.59
CA ASP A 35 12.14 11.91 -11.42
C ASP A 35 10.63 11.95 -11.72
N PRO A 36 10.20 12.11 -12.99
CA PRO A 36 8.80 12.07 -13.37
C PRO A 36 8.07 10.76 -13.02
N THR A 37 8.81 9.65 -12.89
CA THR A 37 8.26 8.35 -12.49
C THR A 37 8.22 8.16 -10.97
N GLU A 38 8.75 9.11 -10.20
CA GLU A 38 8.88 9.04 -8.75
C GLU A 38 9.60 7.77 -8.27
N LEU A 39 10.87 7.60 -8.66
CA LEU A 39 11.70 6.43 -8.37
C LEU A 39 11.20 5.15 -9.05
N GLY A 40 10.73 5.26 -10.30
CA GLY A 40 10.24 4.13 -11.11
C GLY A 40 8.87 3.59 -10.68
N THR A 41 8.23 4.18 -9.68
CA THR A 41 6.97 3.68 -9.10
C THR A 41 5.74 4.08 -9.91
N ASN A 42 5.85 5.11 -10.75
CA ASN A 42 4.77 5.76 -11.49
C ASN A 42 3.65 6.26 -10.54
N PHE A 43 4.05 6.83 -9.40
CA PHE A 43 3.15 7.13 -8.28
C PHE A 43 2.17 8.30 -8.53
N SER A 44 2.43 9.14 -9.53
CA SER A 44 1.50 10.17 -10.02
C SER A 44 1.08 9.98 -11.48
N SER A 45 1.43 8.85 -12.11
CA SER A 45 1.21 8.65 -13.55
C SER A 45 -0.23 8.24 -13.88
N LEU A 46 -0.76 8.76 -14.98
CA LEU A 46 -2.05 8.37 -15.55
C LEU A 46 -1.84 7.43 -16.73
N ARG A 47 -2.81 6.58 -17.04
CA ARG A 47 -2.84 5.83 -18.30
C ARG A 47 -3.02 6.79 -19.47
N CYS A 48 -2.33 6.52 -20.57
CA CYS A 48 -2.47 7.30 -21.78
C CYS A 48 -3.83 7.03 -22.44
N PRO A 49 -4.63 8.06 -22.75
CA PRO A 49 -5.94 7.87 -23.40
C PRO A 49 -5.83 7.48 -24.89
N LYS A 50 -4.61 7.50 -25.46
CA LYS A 50 -4.34 7.23 -26.88
C LYS A 50 -3.64 5.89 -27.14
N CYS A 51 -3.20 5.16 -26.11
CA CYS A 51 -2.61 3.84 -26.29
C CYS A 51 -2.65 2.98 -25.02
N ASP A 52 -2.74 1.65 -25.19
CA ASP A 52 -3.00 0.74 -24.06
C ASP A 52 -1.81 0.54 -23.12
N LYS A 53 -0.59 0.79 -23.61
CA LYS A 53 0.67 0.46 -22.91
C LYS A 53 1.42 1.69 -22.38
N GLY A 54 0.89 2.88 -22.63
CA GLY A 54 1.55 4.13 -22.27
C GLY A 54 1.03 4.72 -20.97
N PHE A 55 1.92 5.42 -20.26
CA PHE A 55 1.55 6.30 -19.15
C PHE A 55 1.93 7.74 -19.47
N LEU A 56 1.09 8.67 -19.04
CA LEU A 56 1.34 10.11 -19.05
C LEU A 56 2.17 10.48 -17.83
N LEU A 57 3.27 11.19 -18.07
CA LEU A 57 4.17 11.72 -17.05
C LEU A 57 4.52 13.18 -17.37
N PRO A 58 4.79 14.03 -16.37
CA PRO A 58 5.23 15.40 -16.63
C PRO A 58 6.57 15.39 -17.40
N LYS A 59 6.71 16.25 -18.41
CA LYS A 59 8.00 16.43 -19.11
C LYS A 59 9.09 16.98 -18.17
N ASN A 60 8.69 17.84 -17.23
CA ASN A 60 9.52 18.35 -16.15
C ASN A 60 8.74 18.24 -14.82
N SER A 61 9.16 17.35 -13.93
CA SER A 61 8.47 17.09 -12.65
C SER A 61 8.64 18.19 -11.60
N LEU A 62 9.57 19.14 -11.81
CA LEU A 62 9.78 20.29 -10.94
C LEU A 62 8.99 21.53 -11.39
N ASP A 63 8.29 21.45 -12.53
CA ASP A 63 7.48 22.53 -13.06
C ASP A 63 6.01 22.10 -13.09
N ALA A 64 5.20 22.73 -12.23
CA ALA A 64 3.76 22.49 -12.11
C ALA A 64 2.99 22.75 -13.42
N SER A 65 3.52 23.63 -14.28
CA SER A 65 2.92 23.99 -15.56
C SER A 65 3.40 23.08 -16.70
N SER A 66 4.36 22.18 -16.44
CA SER A 66 4.90 21.31 -17.48
C SER A 66 3.82 20.44 -18.10
N PRO A 67 3.74 20.36 -19.43
CA PRO A 67 2.85 19.42 -20.10
C PRO A 67 3.25 17.99 -19.76
N TRP A 68 2.28 17.08 -19.86
CA TRP A 68 2.44 15.66 -19.62
C TRP A 68 2.50 14.93 -20.95
N SER A 69 3.43 14.00 -21.10
CA SER A 69 3.61 13.24 -22.34
C SER A 69 3.61 11.74 -22.09
N CYS A 70 3.07 11.00 -23.06
CA CYS A 70 3.11 9.55 -23.04
C CYS A 70 4.55 9.05 -23.16
N ARG A 71 4.94 8.09 -22.32
CA ARG A 71 6.29 7.47 -22.36
C ARG A 71 6.41 6.29 -23.33
N ASN A 72 5.34 5.94 -24.03
CA ASN A 72 5.40 4.95 -25.11
C ASN A 72 5.99 5.60 -26.36
N SER A 73 7.10 5.06 -26.86
CA SER A 73 7.82 5.59 -28.03
C SER A 73 7.00 5.65 -29.32
N ARG A 74 5.89 4.90 -29.39
CA ARG A 74 4.96 4.90 -30.53
C ARG A 74 3.72 5.77 -30.31
N CYS A 75 3.73 6.64 -29.31
CA CYS A 75 2.59 7.49 -28.95
C CYS A 75 3.05 8.93 -28.68
N GLU A 76 2.48 9.88 -29.43
CA GLU A 76 2.81 11.31 -29.34
C GLU A 76 1.80 12.09 -28.48
N SER A 77 0.98 11.39 -27.67
CA SER A 77 -0.02 12.03 -26.80
C SER A 77 0.67 12.96 -25.80
N ILE A 78 0.20 14.21 -25.78
CA ILE A 78 0.58 15.26 -24.85
C ILE A 78 -0.70 15.85 -24.29
N GLU A 79 -0.76 15.98 -22.98
CA GLU A 79 -1.87 16.61 -22.25
C GLU A 79 -1.33 17.82 -21.48
N ILE A 80 -2.14 18.87 -21.35
CA ILE A 80 -1.78 20.04 -20.55
C ILE A 80 -1.91 19.72 -19.05
N SER A 81 -1.07 20.34 -18.22
CA SER A 81 -1.02 20.01 -16.79
C SER A 81 -2.36 20.25 -16.08
N THR A 82 -3.08 21.31 -16.43
CA THR A 82 -4.38 21.66 -15.84
C THR A 82 -5.43 20.57 -16.02
N ASP A 83 -5.44 19.89 -17.18
CA ASP A 83 -6.42 18.83 -17.46
C ASP A 83 -6.10 17.57 -16.67
N VAL A 84 -4.82 17.19 -16.62
CA VAL A 84 -4.35 16.08 -15.79
C VAL A 84 -4.68 16.32 -14.32
N LEU A 85 -4.39 17.52 -13.79
CA LEU A 85 -4.69 17.88 -12.41
C LEU A 85 -6.20 17.88 -12.14
N SER A 86 -7.02 18.38 -13.08
CA SER A 86 -8.49 18.36 -12.97
C SER A 86 -9.05 16.94 -12.91
N ILE A 87 -8.54 16.02 -13.73
CA ILE A 87 -8.91 14.60 -13.69
C ILE A 87 -8.53 13.99 -12.34
N THR A 88 -7.28 14.17 -11.90
CA THR A 88 -6.79 13.66 -10.62
C THR A 88 -7.62 14.19 -9.44
N GLN A 89 -7.96 15.48 -9.45
CA GLN A 89 -8.78 16.09 -8.40
C GLN A 89 -10.21 15.55 -8.39
N LYS A 90 -10.84 15.33 -9.55
CA LYS A 90 -12.18 14.72 -9.62
C LYS A 90 -12.18 13.31 -9.02
N ILE A 91 -11.19 12.49 -9.37
CA ILE A 91 -11.06 11.12 -8.84
C ILE A 91 -10.79 11.14 -7.33
N ARG A 92 -9.98 12.09 -6.85
CA ARG A 92 -9.74 12.31 -5.42
C ARG A 92 -11.02 12.66 -4.67
N ASN A 93 -11.79 13.63 -5.18
CA ASN A 93 -13.05 14.03 -4.54
C ASN A 93 -14.06 12.87 -4.50
N GLU A 94 -14.08 12.03 -5.54
CA GLU A 94 -14.89 10.80 -5.54
C GLU A 94 -14.44 9.83 -4.43
N MET A 95 -13.12 9.61 -4.28
CA MET A 95 -12.56 8.77 -3.22
C MET A 95 -12.89 9.31 -1.82
N GLU A 96 -12.75 10.61 -1.60
CA GLU A 96 -13.02 11.28 -0.32
C GLU A 96 -14.50 11.24 0.06
N GLY A 97 -15.39 11.11 -0.93
CA GLY A 97 -16.82 10.88 -0.72
C GLY A 97 -17.19 9.45 -0.33
N ILE A 98 -16.25 8.50 -0.39
CA ILE A 98 -16.50 7.12 0.04
C ILE A 98 -16.43 7.05 1.56
N GLY A 99 -17.56 6.72 2.20
CA GLY A 99 -17.62 6.49 3.64
C GLY A 99 -16.80 5.28 4.10
N GLU A 100 -16.49 5.24 5.38
CA GLU A 100 -15.81 4.10 6.00
C GLU A 100 -16.69 2.85 6.03
N GLY A 101 -16.06 1.67 6.02
CA GLY A 101 -16.72 0.41 6.36
C GLY A 101 -17.37 -0.37 5.20
N ASN A 102 -17.37 0.15 3.97
CA ASN A 102 -17.91 -0.59 2.81
C ASN A 102 -16.83 -1.05 1.83
N ILE A 103 -16.22 -2.20 2.10
CA ILE A 103 -15.17 -2.81 1.27
C ILE A 103 -15.57 -2.91 -0.20
N LYS A 104 -16.84 -3.22 -0.52
CA LYS A 104 -17.29 -3.37 -1.91
C LYS A 104 -17.16 -2.07 -2.69
N ILE A 105 -17.55 -0.94 -2.11
CA ILE A 105 -17.44 0.37 -2.77
C ILE A 105 -15.98 0.73 -3.03
N TRP A 106 -15.09 0.46 -2.07
CA TRP A 106 -13.65 0.70 -2.22
C TRP A 106 -13.01 -0.21 -3.30
N GLU A 107 -13.40 -1.48 -3.38
CA GLU A 107 -12.95 -2.40 -4.44
C GLU A 107 -13.47 -1.99 -5.82
N ASP A 108 -14.74 -1.56 -5.91
CA ASP A 108 -15.32 -1.05 -7.16
C ASP A 108 -14.65 0.24 -7.62
N PHE A 109 -14.26 1.11 -6.67
CA PHE A 109 -13.47 2.31 -6.97
C PHE A 109 -12.09 1.95 -7.54
N LEU A 110 -11.36 0.99 -6.95
CA LEU A 110 -10.09 0.51 -7.51
C LEU A 110 -10.27 0.05 -8.95
N ARG A 111 -11.22 -0.86 -9.19
CA ARG A 111 -11.47 -1.47 -10.49
C ARG A 111 -11.83 -0.43 -11.55
N LYS A 112 -12.65 0.57 -11.17
CA LYS A 112 -13.05 1.67 -12.04
C LYS A 112 -11.86 2.51 -12.47
N HIS A 113 -11.02 2.92 -11.52
CA HIS A 113 -9.97 3.92 -11.75
C HIS A 113 -8.62 3.32 -12.15
N GLU A 114 -8.43 2.00 -12.07
CA GLU A 114 -7.28 1.30 -12.67
C GLU A 114 -7.17 1.45 -14.20
N ASN A 115 -8.27 1.82 -14.88
CA ASN A 115 -8.28 2.14 -16.32
C ASN A 115 -7.82 3.57 -16.64
N VAL A 116 -7.69 4.43 -15.62
CA VAL A 116 -7.30 5.84 -15.78
C VAL A 116 -5.97 6.13 -15.09
N LEU A 117 -5.72 5.50 -13.94
CA LEU A 117 -4.55 5.70 -13.12
C LEU A 117 -3.57 4.53 -13.25
N HIS A 118 -2.28 4.78 -13.05
CA HIS A 118 -1.31 3.70 -12.86
C HIS A 118 -1.70 2.87 -11.61
N PRO A 119 -1.50 1.54 -11.57
CA PRO A 119 -1.86 0.72 -10.41
C PRO A 119 -1.21 1.11 -9.07
N ASN A 120 -0.09 1.83 -9.12
CA ASN A 120 0.60 2.39 -7.95
C ASN A 120 0.24 3.85 -7.66
N HIS A 121 -0.65 4.47 -8.44
CA HIS A 121 -0.99 5.88 -8.28
C HIS A 121 -1.39 6.18 -6.83
N HIS A 122 -0.93 7.31 -6.28
CA HIS A 122 -1.10 7.63 -4.85
C HIS A 122 -2.55 7.53 -4.36
N ILE A 123 -3.54 7.90 -5.18
CA ILE A 123 -4.97 7.71 -4.88
C ILE A 123 -5.31 6.22 -4.71
N LEU A 124 -4.94 5.37 -5.66
CA LEU A 124 -5.21 3.93 -5.56
C LEU A 124 -4.42 3.30 -4.41
N THR A 125 -3.20 3.78 -4.14
CA THR A 125 -2.41 3.34 -2.98
C THR A 125 -3.12 3.66 -1.67
N LYS A 126 -3.70 4.86 -1.52
CA LYS A 126 -4.51 5.20 -0.34
C LYS A 126 -5.71 4.26 -0.18
N VAL A 127 -6.42 3.97 -1.27
CA VAL A 127 -7.51 2.98 -1.27
C VAL A 127 -7.01 1.59 -0.83
N LYS A 128 -5.87 1.12 -1.35
CA LYS A 128 -5.27 -0.18 -0.98
C LYS A 128 -4.93 -0.24 0.50
N ILE A 129 -4.41 0.86 1.07
CA ILE A 129 -4.14 0.98 2.51
C ILE A 129 -5.45 0.85 3.30
N SER A 130 -6.48 1.62 2.95
CA SER A 130 -7.79 1.55 3.61
C SER A 130 -8.39 0.15 3.54
N LEU A 131 -8.38 -0.49 2.37
CA LEU A 131 -8.84 -1.87 2.20
C LEU A 131 -8.04 -2.85 3.07
N SER A 132 -6.70 -2.74 3.09
CA SER A 132 -5.85 -3.61 3.91
C SER A 132 -6.18 -3.53 5.40
N GLN A 133 -6.61 -2.36 5.88
CA GLN A 133 -6.98 -2.15 7.28
C GLN A 133 -8.44 -2.51 7.59
N MET A 134 -9.35 -2.49 6.61
CA MET A 134 -10.76 -2.88 6.78
C MET A 134 -10.99 -4.39 6.66
N TYR A 135 -10.33 -5.06 5.72
CA TYR A 135 -10.41 -6.51 5.60
C TYR A 135 -9.97 -7.16 6.92
N GLY A 136 -10.78 -8.08 7.45
CA GLY A 136 -10.57 -8.70 8.74
C GLY A 136 -11.34 -8.05 9.91
N LYS A 137 -11.95 -6.87 9.72
CA LYS A 137 -12.53 -6.07 10.81
C LYS A 137 -14.01 -5.66 10.63
N VAL A 138 -14.55 -5.73 9.41
CA VAL A 138 -15.93 -5.28 9.11
C VAL A 138 -16.86 -6.46 8.83
N PRO A 139 -18.20 -6.31 9.01
CA PRO A 139 -19.17 -7.38 8.75
C PRO A 139 -19.02 -8.00 7.35
N ASN A 140 -19.19 -9.32 7.24
CA ASN A 140 -18.93 -10.15 6.04
C ASN A 140 -17.45 -10.27 5.61
N TYR A 141 -16.55 -9.61 6.33
CA TYR A 141 -15.11 -9.65 6.10
C TYR A 141 -14.35 -9.78 7.42
N ILE A 142 -14.96 -10.38 8.45
CA ILE A 142 -14.28 -10.71 9.71
C ILE A 142 -13.26 -11.81 9.43
N ILE A 143 -12.06 -11.67 10.01
CA ILE A 143 -10.87 -12.41 9.59
C ILE A 143 -11.06 -13.94 9.56
N ASP A 144 -11.77 -14.50 10.53
CA ASP A 144 -11.99 -15.94 10.67
C ASP A 144 -12.97 -16.49 9.62
N GLU A 145 -13.94 -15.66 9.21
CA GLU A 145 -15.01 -15.97 8.26
C GLU A 145 -14.57 -15.76 6.80
N MET A 146 -13.46 -15.07 6.57
CA MET A 146 -13.00 -14.74 5.22
C MET A 146 -12.69 -15.98 4.37
N SER A 147 -13.12 -15.97 3.11
CA SER A 147 -12.79 -17.00 2.12
C SER A 147 -11.30 -16.98 1.75
N LEU A 148 -10.79 -18.06 1.12
CA LEU A 148 -9.42 -18.09 0.60
C LEU A 148 -9.15 -16.94 -0.38
N GLU A 149 -10.14 -16.58 -1.21
CA GLU A 149 -10.04 -15.46 -2.14
C GLU A 149 -9.90 -14.13 -1.41
N GLN A 150 -10.73 -13.89 -0.39
CA GLN A 150 -10.67 -12.66 0.42
C GLN A 150 -9.35 -12.56 1.20
N LEU A 151 -8.86 -13.67 1.77
CA LEU A 151 -7.57 -13.72 2.45
C LEU A 151 -6.42 -13.41 1.48
N GLN A 152 -6.44 -14.02 0.29
CA GLN A 152 -5.45 -13.75 -0.76
C GLN A 152 -5.52 -12.29 -1.24
N ARG A 153 -6.73 -11.72 -1.35
CA ARG A 153 -6.90 -10.31 -1.70
C ARG A 153 -6.26 -9.40 -0.65
N LYS A 154 -6.49 -9.64 0.64
CA LYS A 154 -5.84 -8.87 1.73
C LYS A 154 -4.31 -9.00 1.68
N ILE A 155 -3.77 -10.21 1.43
CA ILE A 155 -2.32 -10.44 1.26
C ILE A 155 -1.78 -9.57 0.12
N ASN A 156 -2.43 -9.59 -1.05
CA ASN A 156 -1.99 -8.84 -2.22
C ASN A 156 -1.99 -7.32 -1.95
N LEU A 157 -3.03 -6.81 -1.28
CA LEU A 157 -3.10 -5.39 -0.90
C LEU A 157 -1.96 -4.97 0.03
N CYS A 158 -1.67 -5.76 1.06
CA CYS A 158 -0.57 -5.49 1.98
C CYS A 158 0.79 -5.55 1.26
N GLN A 159 0.99 -6.53 0.38
CA GLN A 159 2.23 -6.64 -0.40
C GLN A 159 2.43 -5.49 -1.38
N ASP A 160 1.37 -4.99 -2.01
CA ASP A 160 1.42 -3.81 -2.87
C ASP A 160 1.85 -2.56 -2.10
N VAL A 161 1.30 -2.37 -0.89
CA VAL A 161 1.70 -1.26 -0.01
C VAL A 161 3.16 -1.40 0.41
N LEU A 162 3.59 -2.59 0.84
CA LEU A 162 4.97 -2.84 1.28
C LEU A 162 5.98 -2.53 0.19
N LYS A 163 5.74 -2.95 -1.06
CA LYS A 163 6.60 -2.65 -2.21
C LYS A 163 6.82 -1.15 -2.42
N LEU A 164 5.80 -0.33 -2.19
CA LEU A 164 5.92 1.13 -2.31
C LEU A 164 6.66 1.73 -1.12
N THR A 165 6.39 1.25 0.09
CA THR A 165 7.11 1.72 1.29
C THR A 165 8.59 1.33 1.26
N ASP A 166 8.95 0.19 0.66
CA ASP A 166 10.34 -0.20 0.40
C ASP A 166 11.08 0.80 -0.49
N VAL A 167 10.38 1.56 -1.33
CA VAL A 167 10.98 2.58 -2.19
C VAL A 167 11.03 3.94 -1.51
N PHE A 168 9.95 4.36 -0.86
CA PHE A 168 9.85 5.73 -0.31
C PHE A 168 10.39 5.88 1.11
N GLU A 169 10.30 4.83 1.90
CA GLU A 169 10.67 4.83 3.32
C GLU A 169 11.22 3.45 3.75
N PRO A 170 12.35 2.97 3.16
CA PRO A 170 12.92 1.62 3.35
C PRO A 170 13.41 1.28 4.78
N GLY A 171 13.02 2.06 5.79
CA GLY A 171 13.45 1.90 7.18
C GLY A 171 12.32 1.48 8.11
N LEU A 172 12.44 1.95 9.35
CA LEU A 172 11.43 1.77 10.39
C LEU A 172 10.34 2.83 10.22
N SER A 173 9.38 2.58 9.35
CA SER A 173 8.23 3.47 9.18
C SER A 173 6.96 2.91 9.78
N ARG A 174 6.14 3.80 10.35
CA ARG A 174 4.86 3.44 10.96
C ARG A 174 3.97 2.63 10.03
N ILE A 175 3.82 3.08 8.78
CA ILE A 175 3.00 2.39 7.77
C ILE A 175 3.52 0.97 7.51
N ARG A 176 4.85 0.77 7.44
CA ARG A 176 5.44 -0.57 7.29
C ARG A 176 5.08 -1.47 8.47
N GLY A 177 5.22 -0.97 9.69
CA GLY A 177 4.89 -1.72 10.91
C GLY A 177 3.42 -2.14 10.95
N VAL A 178 2.52 -1.20 10.66
CA VAL A 178 1.08 -1.47 10.58
C VAL A 178 0.76 -2.45 9.46
N THR A 179 1.32 -2.29 8.25
CA THR A 179 1.04 -3.20 7.13
C THR A 179 1.59 -4.61 7.36
N LEU A 180 2.75 -4.76 7.99
CA LEU A 180 3.29 -6.08 8.38
C LEU A 180 2.40 -6.75 9.43
N TYR A 181 1.87 -5.98 10.38
CA TYR A 181 0.85 -6.47 11.30
C TYR A 181 -0.43 -6.87 10.54
N GLU A 182 -0.96 -6.06 9.63
CA GLU A 182 -2.17 -6.45 8.89
C GLU A 182 -1.97 -7.70 8.01
N LEU A 183 -0.75 -7.95 7.53
CA LEU A 183 -0.40 -9.08 6.67
C LEU A 183 -0.32 -10.42 7.42
N HIS A 184 0.00 -10.44 8.72
CA HIS A 184 0.28 -11.69 9.44
C HIS A 184 -0.93 -12.64 9.49
N ALA A 185 -2.11 -12.11 9.84
CA ALA A 185 -3.32 -12.89 10.05
C ALA A 185 -3.82 -13.56 8.75
N PRO A 186 -3.96 -12.85 7.60
CA PRO A 186 -4.39 -13.50 6.38
C PRO A 186 -3.37 -14.51 5.85
N LEU A 187 -2.06 -14.29 6.04
CA LEU A 187 -1.03 -15.29 5.70
C LEU A 187 -1.21 -16.58 6.51
N LEU A 188 -1.42 -16.45 7.83
CA LEU A 188 -1.61 -17.58 8.73
C LEU A 188 -2.86 -18.38 8.37
N LEU A 189 -4.01 -17.72 8.28
CA LEU A 189 -5.29 -18.38 8.00
C LEU A 189 -5.32 -18.99 6.60
N TYR A 190 -4.75 -18.33 5.59
CA TYR A 190 -4.65 -18.90 4.25
C TYR A 190 -3.82 -20.19 4.28
N ALA A 191 -2.68 -20.19 4.98
CA ALA A 191 -1.82 -21.37 5.10
C ALA A 191 -2.51 -22.52 5.83
N ILE A 192 -3.24 -22.25 6.92
CA ILE A 192 -4.00 -23.26 7.66
C ILE A 192 -5.13 -23.84 6.81
N LYS A 193 -5.95 -22.98 6.19
CA LYS A 193 -7.11 -23.41 5.37
C LYS A 193 -6.66 -24.29 4.20
N THR A 194 -5.58 -23.89 3.50
CA THR A 194 -5.03 -24.68 2.38
C THR A 194 -4.36 -25.99 2.81
N PHE A 195 -3.80 -26.05 4.03
CA PHE A 195 -3.28 -27.29 4.59
C PHE A 195 -4.42 -28.27 4.93
N HIS A 196 -5.48 -27.80 5.58
CA HIS A 196 -6.63 -28.64 5.93
C HIS A 196 -7.42 -29.13 4.70
N SER A 197 -7.46 -28.35 3.62
CA SER A 197 -8.09 -28.78 2.36
C SER A 197 -7.24 -29.75 1.53
N GLY A 198 -6.03 -30.11 1.99
CA GLY A 198 -5.09 -30.95 1.25
C GLY A 198 -4.43 -30.27 0.05
N SER A 199 -4.62 -28.96 -0.13
CA SER A 199 -4.05 -28.17 -1.24
C SER A 199 -2.62 -27.69 -0.96
N SER A 200 -2.11 -27.95 0.25
CA SER A 200 -0.78 -27.56 0.73
C SER A 200 -0.19 -28.68 1.57
N ASN A 201 1.12 -28.63 1.82
CA ASN A 201 1.84 -29.62 2.61
C ASN A 201 2.49 -29.00 3.86
N LYS A 202 3.00 -29.88 4.72
CA LYS A 202 3.61 -29.51 6.01
C LYS A 202 4.80 -28.56 5.85
N GLU A 203 5.66 -28.78 4.86
CA GLU A 203 6.80 -27.91 4.56
C GLU A 203 6.38 -26.50 4.15
N LEU A 204 5.34 -26.37 3.31
CA LEU A 204 4.83 -25.07 2.89
C LEU A 204 4.17 -24.32 4.06
N LEU A 205 3.39 -25.02 4.90
CA LEU A 205 2.81 -24.44 6.11
C LEU A 205 3.90 -23.95 7.08
N LYS A 206 4.96 -24.74 7.32
CA LYS A 206 6.12 -24.30 8.12
C LYS A 206 6.80 -23.06 7.54
N ARG A 207 6.94 -22.98 6.21
CA ARG A 207 7.51 -21.79 5.56
C ARG A 207 6.65 -20.55 5.79
N ARG A 208 5.33 -20.69 5.66
CA ARG A 208 4.38 -19.59 5.93
C ARG A 208 4.36 -19.18 7.39
N LEU A 209 4.45 -20.10 8.33
CA LEU A 209 4.57 -19.76 9.75
C LEU A 209 5.82 -18.94 10.05
N ARG A 210 6.97 -19.28 9.45
CA ARG A 210 8.19 -18.45 9.58
C ARG A 210 8.00 -17.06 9.01
N GLU A 211 7.32 -16.94 7.87
CA GLU A 211 6.98 -15.65 7.25
C GLU A 211 6.07 -14.80 8.16
N VAL A 212 5.05 -15.42 8.76
CA VAL A 212 4.15 -14.78 9.74
C VAL A 212 4.91 -14.29 10.96
N VAL A 213 5.79 -15.11 11.53
CA VAL A 213 6.64 -14.72 12.67
C VAL A 213 7.55 -13.56 12.28
N GLY A 214 8.18 -13.60 11.11
CA GLY A 214 8.99 -12.50 10.60
C GLY A 214 8.21 -11.19 10.48
N CYS A 215 6.99 -11.24 9.93
CA CYS A 215 6.11 -10.07 9.86
C CYS A 215 5.81 -9.49 11.25
N LEU A 216 5.46 -10.35 12.22
CA LEU A 216 5.15 -9.93 13.58
C LEU A 216 6.38 -9.38 14.32
N GLU A 217 7.56 -9.98 14.16
CA GLU A 217 8.80 -9.51 14.78
C GLU A 217 9.24 -8.15 14.23
N ASP A 218 9.17 -7.96 12.90
CA ASP A 218 9.46 -6.67 12.29
C ASP A 218 8.42 -5.62 12.66
N ALA A 219 7.12 -5.97 12.66
CA ALA A 219 6.06 -5.07 13.12
C ALA A 219 6.29 -4.66 14.57
N ARG A 220 6.61 -5.60 15.46
CA ARG A 220 6.94 -5.33 16.87
C ARG A 220 8.10 -4.37 17.00
N ARG A 221 9.19 -4.62 16.26
CA ARG A 221 10.39 -3.78 16.26
C ARG A 221 10.05 -2.35 15.83
N ILE A 222 9.31 -2.19 14.74
CA ILE A 222 8.94 -0.89 14.20
C ILE A 222 8.00 -0.15 15.16
N LEU A 223 6.93 -0.80 15.61
CA LEU A 223 5.90 -0.15 16.41
C LEU A 223 6.31 0.07 17.87
N SER A 224 7.41 -0.55 18.33
CA SER A 224 7.95 -0.34 19.69
C SER A 224 8.44 1.10 19.94
N PHE A 225 8.61 1.89 18.87
CA PHE A 225 8.97 3.30 18.95
C PHE A 225 7.75 4.23 19.04
N GLU A 226 6.53 3.72 18.88
CA GLU A 226 5.30 4.51 18.94
C GLU A 226 4.88 4.78 20.38
N ASP A 227 4.15 5.89 20.59
CA ASP A 227 3.57 6.19 21.89
C ASP A 227 2.58 5.08 22.30
N PRO A 228 2.73 4.45 23.49
CA PRO A 228 1.85 3.37 23.93
C PRO A 228 0.34 3.74 23.97
N SER A 229 0.02 5.02 24.08
CA SER A 229 -1.36 5.54 24.07
C SER A 229 -1.94 5.72 22.67
N SER A 230 -1.10 5.75 21.62
CA SER A 230 -1.54 5.88 20.23
C SER A 230 -2.28 4.63 19.73
N ALA A 231 -2.93 4.75 18.57
CA ALA A 231 -3.57 3.60 17.93
C ALA A 231 -2.53 2.52 17.60
N GLU A 232 -1.36 2.92 17.11
CA GLU A 232 -0.26 2.04 16.72
C GLU A 232 0.46 1.42 17.93
N GLY A 233 0.65 2.17 19.02
CA GLY A 233 1.24 1.64 20.25
C GLY A 233 0.39 0.51 20.85
N LYS A 234 -0.95 0.61 20.75
CA LYS A 234 -1.87 -0.44 21.22
C LYS A 234 -1.73 -1.76 20.46
N ILE A 235 -1.28 -1.72 19.19
CA ILE A 235 -1.04 -2.91 18.36
C ILE A 235 0.08 -3.80 18.97
N LEU A 236 1.01 -3.24 19.74
CA LEU A 236 2.09 -4.05 20.34
C LEU A 236 1.56 -5.19 21.21
N SER A 237 0.54 -4.90 22.03
CA SER A 237 -0.08 -5.92 22.89
C SER A 237 -0.71 -7.07 22.08
N THR A 238 -1.28 -6.77 20.91
CA THR A 238 -1.90 -7.79 20.04
C THR A 238 -0.85 -8.60 19.29
N ILE A 239 0.26 -7.97 18.88
CA ILE A 239 1.41 -8.66 18.27
C ILE A 239 2.00 -9.70 19.24
N GLU A 240 2.15 -9.37 20.52
CA GLU A 240 2.69 -10.31 21.50
C GLU A 240 1.81 -11.55 21.69
N ASN A 241 0.48 -11.38 21.65
CA ASN A 241 -0.45 -12.50 21.71
C ASN A 241 -0.39 -13.34 20.43
N ALA A 242 -0.37 -12.71 19.25
CA ALA A 242 -0.22 -13.42 17.97
C ALA A 242 1.11 -14.21 17.88
N LEU A 243 2.20 -13.67 18.43
CA LEU A 243 3.49 -14.39 18.53
C LEU A 243 3.43 -15.61 19.46
N LYS A 244 2.59 -15.60 20.51
CA LYS A 244 2.37 -16.78 21.36
C LYS A 244 1.56 -17.83 20.62
N GLU A 245 0.49 -17.43 19.93
CA GLU A 245 -0.38 -18.33 19.17
C GLU A 245 0.37 -19.04 18.03
N THR A 246 1.23 -18.32 17.30
CA THR A 246 2.05 -18.90 16.22
C THR A 246 3.05 -19.94 16.73
N LYS A 247 3.58 -19.82 17.96
CA LYS A 247 4.43 -20.86 18.58
C LYS A 247 3.64 -22.12 18.95
N THR A 248 2.37 -21.98 19.31
CA THR A 248 1.48 -23.13 19.55
C THR A 248 1.32 -23.96 18.28
N TRP A 249 1.17 -23.32 17.12
CA TRP A 249 1.10 -23.99 15.81
C TRP A 249 2.39 -24.73 15.44
N ASP A 250 3.57 -24.15 15.71
CA ASP A 250 4.85 -24.84 15.47
C ASP A 250 4.96 -26.13 16.31
N THR A 251 4.45 -26.09 17.54
CA THR A 251 4.40 -27.26 18.43
C THR A 251 3.44 -28.33 17.90
N GLN A 252 2.24 -27.93 17.45
CA GLN A 252 1.26 -28.85 16.86
C GLN A 252 1.81 -29.52 15.59
N LEU A 253 2.52 -28.80 14.74
CA LEU A 253 3.14 -29.37 13.53
C LEU A 253 4.25 -30.36 13.82
N LYS A 254 5.00 -30.21 14.91
CA LYS A 254 5.97 -31.22 15.34
C LYS A 254 5.29 -32.54 15.72
N ASN A 255 4.05 -32.47 16.22
CA ASN A 255 3.29 -33.62 16.70
C ASN A 255 2.44 -34.31 15.60
N LEU A 256 2.12 -33.62 14.51
CA LEU A 256 1.48 -34.20 13.33
C LEU A 256 2.48 -35.14 12.62
N ARG A 257 2.40 -36.44 12.90
CA ARG A 257 3.19 -37.50 12.24
C ARG A 257 2.81 -37.63 10.77
#